data_AF-A0A660ZGB5-F1
#
_entry.id   AF-A0A660ZGB5-F1
#
_cell.length_a   1.000
_cell.length_b   1.000
_cell.length_c   1.000
_cell.angle_alpha   90.00
_cell.angle_beta   90.00
_cell.angle_gamma   90.00
#
_symmetry.space_group_name_H-M   'P 1'
#
loop_
_entity.id
_entity.type
_entity.pdbx_description
1 polymer ?
#
loop_
_entity_poly.entity_id
_entity_poly.type
_entity_poly.pdbx_seq_one_letter_code
_entity_poly.pdbx_strand_id
1 'polypeptide(L)'
;MRPSAAALLILSLFLSSCATLSTIGRRKPEKAIPLKVLQEAPEGATVGVYAVSMRSGREIASYNADKLLLPASNLKLLVLYAALDLLGPAKNFKTEFLLDDSLNLYMVGFGDPSLLASDLYMIAERIKAFGINRIMDIRVSESFYDTIRYGPGWMWDEGPHPYAAPVSALSLNRNVVEVWVRNTETGPVAEVVPATDFVRAAVEVVPAESLDKVEVERNFDTVNHITLRIPEDALDFEPHV
;
A
#
# COMPACT_ATOMS: atom_id res chain seq x y z
N MET A 1 -41.62 -36.66 53.12
CA MET A 1 -40.26 -36.23 53.50
C MET A 1 -40.13 -34.75 53.19
N ARG A 2 -39.89 -33.91 54.21
CA ARG A 2 -39.73 -32.46 54.04
C ARG A 2 -38.39 -32.19 53.34
N PRO A 3 -38.33 -31.43 52.24
CA PRO A 3 -37.04 -31.05 51.68
C PRO A 3 -36.28 -30.21 52.72
N SER A 4 -35.07 -30.64 53.05
CA SER A 4 -34.18 -29.95 53.98
C SER A 4 -33.84 -28.55 53.47
N ALA A 5 -33.82 -27.56 54.36
CA ALA A 5 -33.49 -26.16 54.06
C ALA A 5 -32.17 -25.97 53.29
N ALA A 6 -31.26 -26.95 53.32
CA ALA A 6 -30.02 -26.96 52.54
C ALA A 6 -30.24 -27.02 51.01
N ALA A 7 -31.32 -27.64 50.52
CA ALA A 7 -31.58 -27.77 49.08
C ALA A 7 -32.12 -26.47 48.46
N LEU A 8 -32.78 -25.61 49.24
CA LEU A 8 -33.21 -24.28 48.78
C LEU A 8 -32.05 -23.27 48.73
N LEU A 9 -31.03 -23.42 49.59
CA LEU A 9 -29.90 -22.48 49.64
C LEU A 9 -28.94 -22.63 48.45
N ILE A 10 -28.78 -23.85 47.94
CA ILE A 10 -27.89 -24.13 46.79
C ILE A 10 -28.51 -23.63 45.48
N LEU A 11 -29.85 -23.60 45.37
CA LEU A 11 -30.53 -23.06 44.19
C LEU A 11 -30.46 -21.53 44.12
N SER A 12 -30.37 -20.83 45.26
CA SER A 12 -30.17 -19.36 45.29
C SER A 12 -28.75 -18.91 44.96
N LEU A 13 -27.75 -19.77 45.13
CA LEU A 13 -26.34 -19.46 44.86
C LEU A 13 -25.92 -19.69 43.39
N PHE A 14 -26.71 -20.44 42.61
CA PHE A 14 -26.47 -20.62 41.16
C PHE A 14 -27.16 -19.57 40.27
N LEU A 15 -28.11 -18.80 40.79
CA LEU A 15 -28.79 -17.72 40.05
C LEU A 15 -28.10 -16.35 40.17
N SER A 16 -27.08 -16.22 41.04
CA SER A 16 -26.33 -14.98 41.24
C SER A 16 -25.03 -14.89 40.42
N SER A 17 -24.67 -15.94 39.68
CA SER A 17 -23.43 -16.00 38.88
C SER A 17 -23.65 -15.72 37.38
N CYS A 18 -24.74 -15.03 37.01
CA CYS A 18 -25.06 -14.73 35.61
C CYS A 18 -25.25 -13.23 35.32
N ALA A 19 -24.76 -12.34 36.19
CA ALA A 19 -24.88 -10.89 36.00
C ALA A 19 -23.55 -10.14 36.22
N THR A 20 -22.48 -10.60 35.58
CA THR A 20 -21.42 -9.72 35.08
C THR A 20 -21.32 -9.88 33.57
N LEU A 21 -22.46 -9.69 32.90
CA LEU A 21 -22.41 -9.05 31.60
C LEU A 21 -21.85 -7.65 31.90
N SER A 22 -20.57 -7.40 31.61
CA SER A 22 -20.13 -6.02 31.50
C SER A 22 -21.02 -5.44 30.42
N THR A 23 -22.02 -4.67 30.82
CA THR A 23 -22.53 -3.62 29.96
C THR A 23 -21.28 -2.93 29.45
N ILE A 24 -21.00 -3.05 28.14
CA ILE A 24 -20.27 -2.02 27.42
C ILE A 24 -21.16 -0.80 27.59
N GLY A 25 -21.04 -0.19 28.77
CA GLY A 25 -21.82 0.95 29.16
C GLY A 25 -21.40 2.00 28.16
N ARG A 26 -22.37 2.53 27.41
CA ARG A 26 -22.23 3.83 26.79
C ARG A 26 -21.81 4.79 27.91
N ARG A 27 -20.50 4.98 28.08
CA ARG A 27 -19.96 5.93 29.03
C ARG A 27 -20.36 7.30 28.49
N LYS A 28 -21.11 8.05 29.29
CA LYS A 28 -21.39 9.46 28.98
C LYS A 28 -20.03 10.16 28.81
N PRO A 29 -19.76 10.85 27.68
CA PRO A 29 -18.52 11.60 27.54
C PRO A 29 -18.55 12.73 28.56
N GLU A 30 -17.71 12.62 29.58
CA GLU A 30 -17.58 13.66 30.60
C GLU A 30 -16.47 14.61 30.18
N LYS A 31 -16.90 15.85 29.88
CA LYS A 31 -16.15 17.03 29.41
C LYS A 31 -15.98 17.12 27.89
N ALA A 32 -16.84 17.94 27.30
CA ALA A 32 -16.61 18.58 26.02
C ALA A 32 -15.37 19.47 26.14
N ILE A 33 -14.18 18.90 25.96
CA ILE A 33 -13.02 19.70 25.57
C ILE A 33 -13.43 20.31 24.22
N PRO A 34 -13.46 21.65 24.07
CA PRO A 34 -13.64 22.25 22.77
C PRO A 34 -12.42 21.86 21.94
N LEU A 35 -12.57 20.78 21.18
CA LEU A 35 -11.56 20.29 20.30
C LEU A 35 -11.53 21.24 19.12
N LYS A 36 -10.45 22.03 19.00
CA LYS A 36 -10.25 23.00 17.91
C LYS A 36 -10.50 22.39 16.52
N VAL A 37 -10.16 21.11 16.35
CA VAL A 37 -10.45 20.31 15.13
C VAL A 37 -11.94 20.27 14.75
N LEU A 38 -12.86 20.39 15.72
CA LEU A 38 -14.30 20.43 15.46
C LEU A 38 -14.77 21.81 15.00
N GLN A 39 -14.03 22.87 15.35
CA GLN A 39 -14.35 24.24 14.92
C GLN A 39 -13.78 24.54 13.53
N GLU A 40 -12.68 23.89 13.17
CA GLU A 40 -12.01 24.03 11.86
C GLU A 40 -12.49 23.01 10.82
N ALA A 41 -13.36 22.07 11.22
CA ALA A 41 -13.91 21.08 10.30
C ALA A 41 -14.77 21.76 9.22
N PRO A 42 -14.62 21.38 7.94
CA PRO A 42 -15.49 21.90 6.88
C PRO A 42 -16.97 21.67 7.18
N GLU A 43 -17.82 22.58 6.73
CA GLU A 43 -19.27 22.44 6.89
C GLU A 43 -19.75 21.11 6.27
N GLY A 44 -20.58 20.36 6.99
CA GLY A 44 -21.06 19.03 6.58
C GLY A 44 -20.09 17.87 6.82
N ALA A 45 -18.84 18.13 7.24
CA ALA A 45 -17.90 17.07 7.55
C ALA A 45 -18.33 16.25 8.77
N THR A 46 -18.13 14.93 8.70
CA THR A 46 -18.22 14.08 9.89
C THR A 46 -16.84 13.89 10.49
N VAL A 47 -16.67 14.29 11.76
CA VAL A 47 -15.43 14.10 12.52
C VAL A 47 -15.65 13.07 13.62
N GLY A 48 -14.67 12.18 13.79
CA GLY A 48 -14.53 11.28 14.94
C GLY A 48 -13.21 11.55 15.67
N VAL A 49 -13.25 11.61 17.00
CA VAL A 49 -12.08 11.81 17.87
C VAL A 49 -12.14 10.83 19.02
N TYR A 50 -11.05 10.11 19.23
CA TYR A 50 -10.84 9.28 20.40
C TYR A 50 -9.41 9.46 20.90
N ALA A 51 -9.25 9.86 22.16
CA ALA A 51 -7.95 10.12 22.77
C ALA A 51 -7.87 9.46 24.14
N VAL A 52 -6.75 8.79 24.41
CA VAL A 52 -6.49 8.06 25.65
C VAL A 52 -5.10 8.42 26.17
N SER A 53 -4.95 8.55 27.49
CA SER A 53 -3.64 8.70 28.12
C SER A 53 -2.87 7.38 28.06
N MET A 54 -1.71 7.37 27.40
CA MET A 54 -0.83 6.19 27.39
C MET A 54 -0.28 5.83 28.78
N ARG A 55 -0.22 6.79 29.72
CA ARG A 55 0.28 6.55 31.08
C ARG A 55 -0.76 5.88 31.98
N SER A 56 -2.01 6.34 31.90
CA SER A 56 -3.06 5.91 32.84
C SER A 56 -4.16 5.06 32.19
N GLY A 57 -4.15 4.88 30.87
CA GLY A 57 -5.23 4.23 30.11
C GLY A 57 -6.56 4.96 30.15
N ARG A 58 -6.58 6.20 30.67
CA ARG A 58 -7.81 6.97 30.86
C ARG A 58 -8.17 7.70 29.59
N GLU A 59 -9.43 7.60 29.18
CA GLU A 59 -10.01 8.42 28.12
C GLU A 59 -9.84 9.91 28.44
N ILE A 60 -9.29 10.65 27.48
CA ILE A 60 -9.08 12.10 27.53
C ILE A 60 -10.21 12.81 26.76
N ALA A 61 -10.60 12.25 25.61
CA ALA A 61 -11.67 12.77 24.78
C ALA A 61 -12.33 11.64 23.98
N SER A 62 -13.65 11.75 23.80
CA SER A 62 -14.44 10.87 22.94
C SER A 62 -15.54 11.68 22.27
N TYR A 63 -15.52 11.71 20.93
CA TYR A 63 -16.51 12.40 20.11
C TYR A 63 -16.74 11.59 18.84
N ASN A 64 -17.97 11.09 18.62
CA ASN A 64 -18.29 10.18 17.52
C ASN A 64 -17.30 8.99 17.38
N ALA A 65 -16.69 8.53 18.48
CA ALA A 65 -15.62 7.55 18.46
C ALA A 65 -16.04 6.21 17.83
N ASP A 66 -17.32 5.83 17.99
CA ASP A 66 -17.89 4.60 17.44
C ASP A 66 -18.46 4.76 16.02
N LYS A 67 -18.35 5.96 15.41
CA LYS A 67 -18.90 6.19 14.06
C LYS A 67 -17.95 5.61 13.02
N LEU A 68 -18.49 4.82 12.09
CA LEU A 68 -17.74 4.30 10.96
C LEU A 68 -17.41 5.44 9.98
N LEU A 69 -16.12 5.56 9.64
CA LEU A 69 -15.56 6.55 8.72
C LEU A 69 -14.63 5.87 7.73
N LEU A 70 -14.38 6.52 6.58
CA LEU A 70 -13.35 6.09 5.65
C LEU A 70 -11.97 6.43 6.26
N PRO A 71 -11.14 5.44 6.61
CA PRO A 71 -9.89 5.70 7.33
C PRO A 71 -8.77 6.22 6.41
N ALA A 72 -8.95 6.15 5.08
CA ALA A 72 -7.88 6.33 4.11
C ALA A 72 -6.63 5.52 4.52
N SER A 73 -5.45 6.13 4.45
CA SER A 73 -4.19 5.49 4.84
C SER A 73 -4.09 5.08 6.31
N ASN A 74 -5.00 5.51 7.21
CA ASN A 74 -4.99 5.03 8.60
C ASN A 74 -5.29 3.53 8.70
N LEU A 75 -5.91 2.92 7.67
CA LEU A 75 -6.09 1.47 7.59
C LEU A 75 -4.76 0.70 7.67
N LYS A 76 -3.66 1.33 7.22
CA LYS A 76 -2.31 0.73 7.27
C LYS A 76 -1.89 0.36 8.69
N LEU A 77 -2.41 1.02 9.74
CA LEU A 77 -2.12 0.66 11.13
C LEU A 77 -2.68 -0.73 11.49
N LEU A 78 -3.88 -1.04 11.01
CA LEU A 78 -4.50 -2.36 11.23
C LEU A 78 -3.76 -3.45 10.44
N VAL A 79 -3.43 -3.16 9.19
CA VAL A 79 -2.66 -4.08 8.32
C VAL A 79 -1.28 -4.33 8.91
N LEU A 80 -0.59 -3.30 9.41
CA LEU A 80 0.70 -3.42 10.08
C LEU A 80 0.61 -4.32 11.31
N TYR A 81 -0.40 -4.11 12.16
CA TYR A 81 -0.60 -4.96 13.34
C TYR A 81 -0.79 -6.42 12.94
N ALA A 82 -1.68 -6.69 11.98
CA ALA A 82 -1.93 -8.06 11.49
C ALA A 82 -0.67 -8.69 10.87
N ALA A 83 0.11 -7.92 10.10
CA ALA A 83 1.35 -8.40 9.52
C ALA A 83 2.39 -8.75 10.60
N LEU A 84 2.55 -7.91 11.63
CA LEU A 84 3.47 -8.18 12.74
C LEU A 84 3.03 -9.39 13.56
N ASP A 85 1.74 -9.58 13.80
CA ASP A 85 1.19 -10.72 14.54
C ASP A 85 1.36 -12.05 13.78
N LEU A 86 1.03 -12.05 12.47
CA LEU A 86 1.05 -13.26 11.65
C LEU A 86 2.46 -13.65 11.16
N LEU A 87 3.27 -12.67 10.77
CA LEU A 87 4.57 -12.90 10.14
C LEU A 87 5.75 -12.72 11.10
N GLY A 88 5.54 -11.98 12.19
CA GLY A 88 6.60 -11.53 13.08
C GLY A 88 7.41 -10.36 12.50
N PRO A 89 8.09 -9.59 13.36
CA PRO A 89 8.88 -8.42 12.96
C PRO A 89 10.15 -8.77 12.16
N ALA A 90 10.58 -10.04 12.20
CA ALA A 90 11.78 -10.53 11.53
C ALA A 90 11.49 -11.20 10.17
N LYS A 91 10.26 -11.11 9.66
CA LYS A 91 9.91 -11.69 8.36
C LYS A 91 10.73 -11.03 7.25
N ASN A 92 11.45 -11.87 6.51
CA ASN A 92 12.05 -11.48 5.24
C ASN A 92 11.27 -12.10 4.09
N PHE A 93 11.01 -11.29 3.07
CA PHE A 93 10.59 -11.75 1.75
C PHE A 93 11.82 -12.11 0.93
N LYS A 94 11.63 -12.92 -0.11
CA LYS A 94 12.75 -13.39 -0.94
C LYS A 94 12.37 -13.37 -2.42
N THR A 95 13.41 -13.24 -3.23
CA THR A 95 13.38 -13.56 -4.66
C THR A 95 14.46 -14.60 -4.91
N GLU A 96 14.11 -15.70 -5.56
CA GLU A 96 15.07 -16.78 -5.85
C GLU A 96 15.50 -16.75 -7.31
N PHE A 97 16.78 -17.05 -7.53
CA PHE A 97 17.38 -17.22 -8.85
C PHE A 97 17.91 -18.65 -8.93
N LEU A 98 17.27 -19.47 -9.76
CA LEU A 98 17.55 -20.89 -9.90
C LEU A 98 18.07 -21.16 -11.31
N LEU A 99 19.02 -22.08 -11.46
CA LEU A 99 19.53 -22.50 -12.77
C LEU A 99 19.28 -24.01 -12.93
N ASP A 100 18.73 -24.42 -14.07
CA ASP A 100 18.62 -25.85 -14.40
C ASP A 100 19.83 -26.37 -15.18
N ASP A 101 19.89 -27.68 -15.39
CA ASP A 101 20.98 -28.35 -16.11
C ASP A 101 21.10 -27.91 -17.58
N SER A 102 20.04 -27.31 -18.15
CA SER A 102 20.03 -26.75 -19.51
C SER A 102 20.47 -25.28 -19.54
N LEU A 103 20.94 -24.75 -18.40
CA LEU A 103 21.31 -23.34 -18.22
C LEU A 103 20.16 -22.37 -18.47
N ASN A 104 18.91 -22.78 -18.19
CA ASN A 104 17.78 -21.85 -18.10
C ASN A 104 17.76 -21.23 -16.71
N LEU A 105 17.69 -19.90 -16.63
CA LEU A 105 17.61 -19.13 -15.39
C LEU A 105 16.14 -18.91 -15.03
N TYR A 106 15.75 -19.23 -13.81
CA TYR A 106 14.43 -18.98 -13.26
C TYR A 106 14.52 -17.90 -12.19
N MET A 107 13.68 -16.88 -12.31
CA MET A 107 13.49 -15.83 -11.33
C MET A 107 12.12 -15.99 -10.67
N VAL A 108 12.10 -16.36 -9.39
CA VAL A 108 10.88 -16.73 -8.68
C VAL A 108 10.63 -15.74 -7.55
N GLY A 109 9.52 -15.01 -7.62
CA GLY A 109 9.12 -14.03 -6.62
C GLY A 109 8.27 -14.62 -5.50
N PHE A 110 8.60 -14.25 -4.27
CA PHE A 110 7.83 -14.60 -3.07
C PHE A 110 7.31 -13.36 -2.33
N GLY A 111 7.01 -12.29 -3.06
CA GLY A 111 6.42 -11.06 -2.53
C GLY A 111 7.40 -10.04 -1.97
N ASP A 112 8.67 -10.09 -2.40
CA ASP A 112 9.67 -9.09 -2.00
C ASP A 112 9.41 -7.74 -2.67
N PRO A 113 9.04 -6.68 -1.91
CA PRO A 113 8.77 -5.37 -2.48
C PRO A 113 10.05 -4.53 -2.68
N SER A 114 11.23 -5.06 -2.30
CA SER A 114 12.47 -4.31 -2.21
C SER A 114 13.46 -4.59 -3.34
N LEU A 115 13.15 -5.54 -4.25
CA LEU A 115 14.01 -5.87 -5.37
C LEU A 115 14.18 -4.69 -6.33
N LEU A 116 15.42 -4.30 -6.59
CA LEU A 116 15.80 -3.21 -7.48
C LEU A 116 16.49 -3.70 -8.75
N ALA A 117 16.45 -2.89 -9.80
CA ALA A 117 17.20 -3.13 -11.04
C ALA A 117 18.71 -3.25 -10.78
N SER A 118 19.26 -2.49 -9.82
CA SER A 118 20.65 -2.60 -9.38
C SER A 118 21.00 -3.99 -8.83
N ASP A 119 20.05 -4.65 -8.16
CA ASP A 119 20.26 -5.99 -7.62
C ASP A 119 20.40 -7.02 -8.74
N LEU A 120 19.68 -6.84 -9.86
CA LEU A 120 19.79 -7.72 -11.02
C LEU A 120 21.19 -7.68 -11.63
N TYR A 121 21.83 -6.50 -11.70
CA TYR A 121 23.22 -6.39 -12.13
C TYR A 121 24.16 -7.15 -11.18
N MET A 122 23.96 -7.02 -9.87
CA MET A 122 24.75 -7.78 -8.88
C MET A 122 24.55 -9.29 -9.01
N ILE A 123 23.32 -9.73 -9.29
CA ILE A 123 23.00 -11.15 -9.50
C ILE A 123 23.67 -11.66 -10.77
N ALA A 124 23.64 -10.90 -11.87
CA ALA A 124 24.33 -11.26 -13.12
C ALA A 124 25.85 -11.39 -12.91
N GLU A 125 26.48 -10.46 -12.19
CA GLU A 125 27.90 -10.53 -11.83
C GLU A 125 28.21 -11.77 -10.96
N ARG A 126 27.33 -12.12 -10.01
CA ARG A 126 27.48 -13.34 -9.21
C ARG A 126 27.37 -14.60 -10.06
N ILE A 127 26.39 -14.68 -10.96
CA ILE A 127 26.23 -15.81 -11.89
C ILE A 127 27.51 -16.00 -12.72
N LYS A 128 28.07 -14.92 -13.26
CA LYS A 128 29.33 -14.94 -13.98
C LYS A 128 30.50 -15.40 -13.11
N ALA A 129 30.58 -14.93 -11.86
CA ALA A 129 31.61 -15.35 -10.90
C ALA A 129 31.53 -16.85 -10.54
N PHE A 130 30.35 -17.47 -10.66
CA PHE A 130 30.18 -18.93 -10.55
C PHE A 130 30.62 -19.69 -11.82
N GLY A 131 31.18 -19.02 -12.83
CA GLY A 131 31.66 -19.63 -14.07
C GLY A 131 30.59 -19.85 -15.13
N ILE A 132 29.36 -19.37 -14.90
CA ILE A 132 28.26 -19.46 -15.85
C ILE A 132 28.38 -18.30 -16.84
N ASN A 133 28.94 -18.59 -18.02
CA ASN A 133 29.17 -17.60 -19.07
C ASN A 133 28.07 -17.56 -20.15
N ARG A 134 27.05 -18.40 -20.01
CA ARG A 134 25.92 -18.50 -20.95
C ARG A 134 24.65 -18.88 -20.20
N ILE A 135 23.56 -18.18 -20.51
CA ILE A 135 22.19 -18.53 -20.12
C ILE A 135 21.43 -18.82 -21.41
N MET A 136 20.66 -19.91 -21.43
CA MET A 136 19.91 -20.36 -22.61
C MET A 136 18.53 -19.71 -22.69
N ASP A 137 17.90 -19.48 -21.54
CA ASP A 137 16.56 -18.90 -21.40
C ASP A 137 16.42 -18.22 -20.04
N ILE A 138 15.51 -17.25 -19.93
CA ILE A 138 15.14 -16.59 -18.66
C ILE A 138 13.64 -16.74 -18.45
N ARG A 139 13.27 -17.36 -17.33
CA ARG A 139 11.88 -17.66 -16.96
C ARG A 139 11.52 -16.93 -15.69
N VAL A 140 10.38 -16.27 -15.70
CA VAL A 140 9.92 -15.44 -14.59
C VAL A 140 8.68 -16.08 -13.99
N SER A 141 8.65 -16.24 -12.67
CA SER A 141 7.54 -16.84 -11.95
C SER A 141 7.06 -15.91 -10.84
N GLU A 142 5.77 -15.60 -10.90
CA GLU A 142 5.03 -14.82 -9.91
C GLU A 142 3.90 -15.62 -9.27
N SER A 143 3.93 -16.95 -9.41
CA SER A 143 2.82 -17.84 -9.02
C SER A 143 2.65 -18.01 -7.50
N PHE A 144 3.44 -17.32 -6.69
CA PHE A 144 3.27 -17.31 -5.24
C PHE A 144 2.03 -16.53 -4.80
N TYR A 145 1.61 -15.53 -5.57
CA TYR A 145 0.33 -14.85 -5.43
C TYR A 145 -0.64 -15.29 -6.52
N ASP A 146 -1.92 -14.89 -6.36
CA ASP A 146 -2.88 -15.00 -7.45
C ASP A 146 -2.58 -13.98 -8.57
N THR A 147 -3.41 -13.99 -9.62
CA THR A 147 -3.26 -13.11 -10.77
C THR A 147 -4.02 -11.79 -10.63
N ILE A 148 -4.63 -11.51 -9.47
CA ILE A 148 -5.40 -10.30 -9.23
C ILE A 148 -4.44 -9.17 -8.86
N ARG A 149 -4.38 -8.15 -9.71
CA ARG A 149 -3.39 -7.06 -9.60
C ARG A 149 -3.82 -5.89 -8.72
N TYR A 150 -5.12 -5.72 -8.54
CA TYR A 150 -5.70 -4.53 -7.92
C TYR A 150 -6.62 -4.93 -6.77
N GLY A 151 -6.63 -4.12 -5.72
CA GLY A 151 -7.39 -4.38 -4.51
C GLY A 151 -8.91 -4.22 -4.72
N PRO A 152 -9.75 -4.96 -3.97
CA PRO A 152 -11.19 -4.72 -3.97
C PRO A 152 -11.52 -3.26 -3.63
N GLY A 153 -12.36 -2.63 -4.45
CA GLY A 153 -12.79 -1.23 -4.27
C GLY A 153 -11.84 -0.19 -4.86
N TRP A 154 -10.74 -0.58 -5.50
CA TRP A 154 -9.95 0.34 -6.33
C TRP A 154 -10.77 0.78 -7.53
N MET A 155 -10.67 2.06 -7.87
CA MET A 155 -11.39 2.61 -9.01
C MET A 155 -10.61 2.34 -10.30
N TRP A 156 -11.32 2.29 -11.42
CA TRP A 156 -10.71 2.02 -12.74
C TRP A 156 -9.94 3.24 -13.28
N ASP A 157 -10.21 4.43 -12.74
CA ASP A 157 -9.67 5.73 -13.11
C ASP A 157 -8.60 6.27 -12.12
N GLU A 158 -8.01 5.39 -11.29
CA GLU A 158 -6.90 5.75 -10.39
C GLU A 158 -5.64 6.24 -11.12
N GLY A 159 -5.59 6.06 -12.45
CA GLY A 159 -4.50 6.54 -13.31
C GLY A 159 -3.19 5.77 -13.14
N PRO A 160 -2.11 6.21 -13.82
CA PRO A 160 -0.81 5.55 -13.80
C PRO A 160 0.07 5.97 -12.60
N HIS A 161 -0.54 6.20 -11.45
CA HIS A 161 0.16 6.73 -10.29
C HIS A 161 0.83 5.62 -9.46
N PRO A 162 1.98 5.91 -8.82
CA PRO A 162 2.76 4.90 -8.10
C PRO A 162 2.01 4.29 -6.89
N TYR A 163 1.05 5.01 -6.30
CA TYR A 163 0.23 4.47 -5.21
C TYR A 163 -0.78 3.41 -5.69
N ALA A 164 -1.02 3.32 -6.99
CA ALA A 164 -1.92 2.37 -7.65
C ALA A 164 -1.16 1.36 -8.54
N ALA A 165 0.14 1.17 -8.30
CA ALA A 165 0.94 0.18 -9.02
C ALA A 165 0.36 -1.24 -8.84
N PRO A 166 0.38 -2.08 -9.89
CA PRO A 166 -0.19 -3.42 -9.81
C PRO A 166 0.59 -4.30 -8.82
N VAL A 167 -0.13 -5.15 -8.09
CA VAL A 167 0.48 -6.08 -7.13
C VAL A 167 0.92 -7.36 -7.83
N SER A 168 2.15 -7.81 -7.53
CA SER A 168 2.68 -9.10 -7.98
C SER A 168 3.58 -9.71 -6.91
N ALA A 169 3.71 -11.04 -6.92
CA ALA A 169 4.71 -11.73 -6.11
C ALA A 169 6.15 -11.42 -6.56
N LEU A 170 6.31 -10.88 -7.76
CA LEU A 170 7.59 -10.43 -8.28
C LEU A 170 7.45 -9.01 -8.83
N SER A 171 8.13 -8.06 -8.20
CA SER A 171 8.10 -6.66 -8.62
C SER A 171 9.51 -6.11 -8.60
N LEU A 172 9.88 -5.42 -9.68
CA LEU A 172 11.13 -4.67 -9.77
C LEU A 172 10.84 -3.19 -9.49
N ASN A 173 11.67 -2.53 -8.69
CA ASN A 173 11.53 -1.10 -8.38
C ASN A 173 10.12 -0.73 -7.89
N ARG A 174 9.52 -1.54 -7.01
CA ARG A 174 8.14 -1.36 -6.51
C ARG A 174 7.08 -1.37 -7.62
N ASN A 175 7.38 -1.99 -8.76
CA ASN A 175 6.55 -2.06 -9.95
C ASN A 175 6.27 -0.69 -10.60
N VAL A 176 7.23 0.23 -10.48
CA VAL A 176 7.18 1.58 -11.03
C VAL A 176 8.43 1.83 -11.86
N VAL A 177 8.27 2.62 -12.92
CA VAL A 177 9.38 3.28 -13.62
C VAL A 177 9.30 4.76 -13.34
N GLU A 178 10.44 5.43 -13.28
CA GLU A 178 10.49 6.89 -13.26
C GLU A 178 10.54 7.39 -14.70
N VAL A 179 9.86 8.49 -14.98
CA VAL A 179 10.01 9.21 -16.24
C VAL A 179 10.62 10.57 -15.96
N TRP A 180 11.82 10.77 -16.51
CA TRP A 180 12.55 12.02 -16.41
C TRP A 180 12.35 12.82 -17.68
N VAL A 181 12.02 14.10 -17.56
CA VAL A 181 11.91 15.01 -18.70
C VAL A 181 13.14 15.91 -18.74
N ARG A 182 13.81 15.94 -19.89
CA ARG A 182 14.94 16.85 -20.14
C ARG A 182 14.63 17.75 -21.33
N ASN A 183 14.94 19.03 -21.20
CA ASN A 183 14.86 19.96 -22.32
C ASN A 183 16.11 19.86 -23.20
N THR A 184 15.90 19.68 -24.50
CA THR A 184 16.97 19.67 -25.51
C THR A 184 16.79 20.83 -26.49
N GLU A 185 17.77 21.04 -27.38
CA GLU A 185 17.67 22.06 -28.44
C GLU A 185 16.45 21.84 -29.35
N THR A 186 15.96 20.61 -29.46
CA THR A 186 14.81 20.24 -30.29
C THR A 186 13.49 20.14 -29.51
N GLY A 187 13.49 20.47 -28.20
CA GLY A 187 12.33 20.37 -27.31
C GLY A 187 12.50 19.34 -26.17
N PRO A 188 11.47 19.17 -25.32
CA PRO A 188 11.52 18.22 -24.22
C PRO A 188 11.51 16.77 -24.69
N VAL A 189 12.30 15.93 -24.04
CA VAL A 189 12.36 14.48 -24.28
C VAL A 189 12.16 13.73 -22.97
N ALA A 190 11.44 12.61 -23.03
CA ALA A 190 11.24 11.71 -21.90
C ALA A 190 12.27 10.58 -21.90
N GLU A 191 12.83 10.29 -20.73
CA GLU A 191 13.70 9.15 -20.46
C GLU A 191 13.05 8.26 -19.40
N VAL A 192 12.96 6.95 -19.67
CA VAL A 192 12.42 5.96 -18.72
C VAL A 192 13.56 5.35 -17.91
N VAL A 193 13.41 5.34 -16.58
CA VAL A 193 14.39 4.79 -15.64
C VAL A 193 13.75 3.70 -14.77
N PRO A 194 14.30 2.47 -14.72
CA PRO A 194 15.46 2.00 -15.49
C PRO A 194 15.15 1.88 -16.99
N ALA A 195 16.19 2.03 -17.81
CA ALA A 195 16.07 1.88 -19.27
C ALA A 195 15.49 0.50 -19.62
N THR A 196 14.43 0.49 -20.44
CA THR A 196 13.71 -0.72 -20.82
C THR A 196 13.00 -0.51 -22.15
N ASP A 197 12.88 -1.59 -22.94
CA ASP A 197 12.03 -1.61 -24.13
C ASP A 197 10.56 -1.93 -23.80
N PHE A 198 10.29 -2.34 -22.55
CA PHE A 198 8.96 -2.74 -22.10
C PHE A 198 8.02 -1.56 -21.91
N VAL A 199 8.56 -0.40 -21.51
CA VAL A 199 7.83 0.86 -21.33
C VAL A 199 8.48 1.94 -22.18
N ARG A 200 7.67 2.70 -22.91
CA ARG A 200 8.11 3.87 -23.65
C ARG A 200 7.45 5.11 -23.08
N ALA A 201 8.14 6.23 -23.08
CA ALA A 201 7.57 7.50 -22.67
C ALA A 201 7.69 8.56 -23.77
N ALA A 202 6.73 9.48 -23.82
CA ALA A 202 6.74 10.64 -24.69
C ALA A 202 6.26 11.88 -23.92
N VAL A 203 6.68 13.05 -24.40
CA VAL A 203 6.20 14.34 -23.91
C VAL A 203 5.32 14.98 -24.97
N GLU A 204 4.16 15.46 -24.55
CA GLU A 204 3.29 16.32 -25.33
C GLU A 204 3.24 17.69 -24.66
N VAL A 205 3.75 18.71 -25.34
CA VAL A 205 3.62 20.09 -24.86
C VAL A 205 2.28 20.65 -25.30
N VAL A 206 1.52 21.19 -24.36
CA VAL A 206 0.19 21.77 -24.62
C VAL A 206 0.14 23.24 -24.21
N PRO A 207 -0.76 24.05 -24.79
CA PRO A 207 -0.92 25.45 -24.38
C PRO A 207 -1.19 25.55 -22.87
N ALA A 208 -0.62 26.56 -22.21
CA ALA A 208 -0.69 26.73 -20.75
C ALA A 208 -2.13 26.79 -20.21
N GLU A 209 -3.07 27.32 -20.99
CA GLU A 209 -4.49 27.37 -20.63
C GLU A 209 -5.21 26.02 -20.71
N SER A 210 -4.58 25.00 -21.31
CA SER A 210 -5.18 23.67 -21.50
C SER A 210 -5.05 22.77 -20.28
N LEU A 211 -4.05 23.01 -19.42
CA LEU A 211 -3.76 22.18 -18.25
C LEU A 211 -3.22 23.03 -17.08
N ASP A 212 -3.81 22.85 -15.89
CA ASP A 212 -3.34 23.51 -14.67
C ASP A 212 -2.05 22.89 -14.10
N LYS A 213 -1.71 21.66 -14.52
CA LYS A 213 -0.56 20.88 -14.04
C LYS A 213 -0.16 19.83 -15.06
N VAL A 214 1.03 19.26 -14.89
CA VAL A 214 1.45 18.08 -15.66
C VAL A 214 0.48 16.92 -15.44
N GLU A 215 0.01 16.34 -16.53
CA GLU A 215 -0.81 15.13 -16.53
C GLU A 215 0.00 13.94 -17.07
N VAL A 216 -0.27 12.77 -16.49
CA VAL A 216 0.41 11.53 -16.88
C VAL A 216 -0.66 10.52 -17.25
N GLU A 217 -0.58 10.04 -18.48
CA GLU A 217 -1.44 9.00 -19.00
C GLU A 217 -0.63 7.76 -19.32
N ARG A 218 -1.26 6.59 -19.18
CA ARG A 218 -0.67 5.31 -19.59
C ARG A 218 -1.67 4.53 -20.42
N ASN A 219 -1.26 4.17 -21.64
CA ASN A 219 -2.04 3.30 -22.51
C ASN A 219 -1.50 1.85 -22.43
N PHE A 220 -2.41 0.87 -22.32
CA PHE A 220 -2.11 -0.56 -22.21
C PHE A 220 -2.38 -1.36 -23.51
N ASP A 221 -2.92 -0.74 -24.56
CA ASP A 221 -3.56 -1.43 -25.71
C ASP A 221 -2.57 -1.96 -26.77
N THR A 222 -1.35 -1.40 -26.87
CA THR A 222 -0.38 -1.79 -27.93
C THR A 222 1.06 -1.92 -27.43
N VAL A 223 1.51 -0.98 -26.60
CA VAL A 223 2.80 -0.93 -25.88
C VAL A 223 2.49 -0.26 -24.55
N ASN A 224 3.19 -0.59 -23.45
CA ASN A 224 3.11 0.25 -22.25
C ASN A 224 3.70 1.62 -22.59
N HIS A 225 2.83 2.57 -22.94
CA HIS A 225 3.23 3.90 -23.34
C HIS A 225 2.76 4.90 -22.30
N ILE A 226 3.69 5.69 -21.79
CA ILE A 226 3.42 6.78 -20.86
C ILE A 226 3.51 8.09 -21.64
N THR A 227 2.46 8.90 -21.58
CA THR A 227 2.45 10.25 -22.15
C THR A 227 2.44 11.25 -21.01
N LEU A 228 3.40 12.17 -21.00
CA LEU A 228 3.41 13.32 -20.11
C LEU A 228 2.91 14.52 -20.89
N ARG A 229 1.75 15.04 -20.50
CA ARG A 229 1.19 16.27 -21.07
C ARG A 229 1.63 17.42 -20.19
N ILE A 230 2.46 18.31 -20.73
CA ILE A 230 3.13 19.38 -19.99
C ILE A 230 2.65 20.73 -20.54
N PRO A 231 2.06 21.61 -19.70
CA PRO A 231 1.72 22.95 -20.15
C PRO A 231 2.99 23.77 -20.43
N GLU A 232 2.95 24.63 -21.45
CA GLU A 232 4.11 25.40 -21.94
C GLU A 232 4.85 26.18 -20.84
N ASP A 233 4.13 26.68 -19.84
CA ASP A 233 4.68 27.45 -18.71
C ASP A 233 5.31 26.58 -17.61
N ALA A 234 5.16 25.26 -17.68
CA ALA A 234 5.77 24.30 -16.76
C ALA A 234 7.08 23.68 -17.29
N LEU A 235 7.54 24.08 -18.49
CA LEU A 235 8.76 23.55 -19.11
C LEU A 235 10.05 23.96 -18.40
N ASP A 236 10.03 25.02 -17.58
CA ASP A 236 11.20 25.47 -16.81
C ASP A 236 11.51 24.57 -15.59
N PHE A 237 10.63 23.61 -15.29
CA PHE A 237 10.88 22.54 -14.34
C PHE A 237 11.35 21.30 -15.10
N GLU A 238 12.32 20.56 -14.56
CA GLU A 238 12.57 19.16 -14.94
C GLU A 238 11.63 18.29 -14.10
N PRO A 239 10.38 18.00 -14.53
CA PRO A 239 9.52 17.14 -13.76
C PRO A 239 10.09 15.72 -13.74
N HIS A 240 10.28 15.20 -12.53
CA HIS A 240 10.44 13.78 -12.29
C HIS A 240 9.08 13.24 -11.86
N VAL A 241 8.57 12.26 -12.61
CA VAL A 241 7.28 11.63 -12.30
C VAL A 241 7.43 10.12 -12.13
#